data_AF-A0A4R1YNR1-F1
#
_entry.id   AF-A0A4R1YNR1-F1
#
_cell.length_a   1.000
_cell.length_b   1.000
_cell.length_c   1.000
_cell.angle_alpha   90.00
_cell.angle_beta   90.00
_cell.angle_gamma   90.00
#
_symmetry.space_group_name_H-M   'P 1'
#
loop_
_entity.id
_entity.type
_entity.pdbx_description
1 polymer ?
#
loop_
_entity_poly.entity_id
_entity_poly.type
_entity_poly.pdbx_seq_one_letter_code
_entity_poly.pdbx_strand_id
1 'polypeptide(L)'
;MRFETALARLVANVYMSVNNELETAMLALFQTIDLALNLYTWVLIASAIFSWLYAFNVINSSNQFVNSVGMFLYNVTEPLLRPIRRVLPNLGGIDISPIILLLIIFFVRSLMWNSIFPLVA
;
A
#
# COMPACT_ATOMS: atom_id res chain seq x y z
N MET A 1 -5.82 -51.02 -16.60
CA MET A 1 -4.80 -50.71 -15.58
C MET A 1 -3.69 -49.75 -16.03
N ARG A 2 -2.74 -50.08 -16.94
CA ARG A 2 -1.63 -49.15 -17.30
C ARG A 2 -2.08 -47.88 -18.06
N PHE A 3 -3.18 -47.94 -18.80
CA PHE A 3 -3.70 -46.82 -19.59
C PHE A 3 -4.48 -45.82 -18.72
N GLU A 4 -5.27 -46.32 -17.77
CA GLU A 4 -6.05 -45.49 -16.84
C GLU A 4 -5.13 -44.67 -15.91
N THR A 5 -4.02 -45.25 -15.46
CA THR A 5 -3.03 -44.52 -14.64
C THR A 5 -2.27 -43.48 -15.46
N ALA A 6 -2.03 -43.72 -16.75
CA ALA A 6 -1.42 -42.74 -17.64
C ALA A 6 -2.35 -41.55 -17.91
N LEU A 7 -3.64 -41.81 -18.15
CA LEU A 7 -4.65 -40.78 -18.32
C LEU A 7 -4.86 -39.95 -17.05
N ALA A 8 -4.97 -40.58 -15.89
CA ALA A 8 -5.12 -39.87 -14.61
C ALA A 8 -3.92 -38.95 -14.31
N ARG A 9 -2.69 -39.41 -14.62
CA ARG A 9 -1.48 -38.58 -14.49
C ARG A 9 -1.46 -37.42 -15.46
N LEU A 10 -1.90 -37.63 -16.71
CA LEU A 10 -1.99 -36.55 -17.70
C LEU A 10 -2.96 -35.46 -17.22
N VAL A 11 -4.15 -35.86 -16.77
CA VAL A 11 -5.16 -34.92 -16.25
C VAL A 11 -4.63 -34.18 -15.03
N ALA A 12 -4.00 -34.87 -14.08
CA ALA A 12 -3.39 -34.25 -12.90
C ALA A 12 -2.30 -33.25 -13.29
N ASN A 13 -1.41 -33.59 -14.22
CA ASN A 13 -0.36 -32.68 -14.67
C ASN A 13 -0.91 -31.43 -15.35
N VAL A 14 -1.94 -31.58 -16.20
CA VAL A 14 -2.61 -30.44 -16.84
C VAL A 14 -3.28 -29.55 -15.80
N TYR A 15 -4.02 -30.14 -14.85
CA TYR A 15 -4.65 -29.40 -13.76
C TYR A 15 -3.63 -28.64 -12.89
N MET A 16 -2.53 -29.30 -12.49
CA MET A 16 -1.45 -28.68 -11.73
C MET A 16 -0.74 -27.56 -12.51
N SER A 17 -0.52 -27.75 -13.81
CA SER A 17 0.09 -26.72 -14.67
C SER A 17 -0.76 -25.46 -14.74
N VAL A 18 -2.07 -25.62 -14.97
CA VAL A 18 -3.01 -24.50 -15.06
C VAL A 18 -3.12 -23.77 -13.72
N ASN A 19 -3.20 -24.48 -12.60
CA ASN A 19 -3.28 -23.85 -11.27
C ASN A 19 -2.02 -23.05 -10.94
N ASN A 20 -0.83 -23.58 -11.25
CA ASN A 20 0.43 -22.85 -11.04
C ASN A 20 0.48 -21.54 -11.85
N GLU A 21 -0.03 -21.54 -13.09
CA GLU A 21 -0.10 -20.32 -13.91
C GLU A 21 -1.07 -19.28 -13.31
N LEU A 22 -2.22 -19.73 -12.79
CA LEU A 22 -3.18 -18.84 -12.15
C LEU A 22 -2.64 -18.27 -10.82
N GLU A 23 -2.02 -19.10 -10.00
CA GLU A 23 -1.37 -18.70 -8.75
C GLU A 23 -0.28 -17.64 -9.00
N THR A 24 0.58 -17.85 -10.00
CA THR A 24 1.64 -16.88 -10.34
C THR A 24 1.09 -15.56 -10.86
N ALA A 25 0.02 -15.57 -11.67
CA ALA A 25 -0.65 -14.36 -12.10
C ALA A 25 -1.28 -13.58 -10.92
N MET A 26 -1.94 -14.29 -10.01
CA MET A 26 -2.53 -13.69 -8.80
C MET A 26 -1.45 -13.11 -7.88
N LEU A 27 -0.34 -13.83 -7.67
CA LEU A 27 0.81 -13.32 -6.94
C LEU A 27 1.34 -12.01 -7.51
N ALA A 28 1.52 -11.93 -8.83
CA ALA A 28 2.02 -10.72 -9.48
C ALA A 28 1.09 -9.51 -9.27
N LEU A 29 -0.23 -9.71 -9.32
CA LEU A 29 -1.21 -8.66 -9.06
C LEU A 29 -1.13 -8.15 -7.61
N PHE A 30 -1.13 -9.07 -6.64
CA PHE A 30 -1.03 -8.73 -5.22
C PHE A 30 0.28 -8.00 -4.89
N GLN A 31 1.40 -8.47 -5.44
CA GLN A 31 2.70 -7.81 -5.31
C GLN A 31 2.70 -6.40 -5.91
N THR A 32 2.06 -6.20 -7.06
CA THR A 32 1.97 -4.88 -7.69
C THR A 32 1.18 -3.91 -6.82
N ILE A 33 0.06 -4.35 -6.24
CA ILE A 33 -0.75 -3.55 -5.31
C ILE A 33 0.05 -3.26 -4.02
N ASP A 34 0.72 -4.28 -3.46
CA ASP A 34 1.55 -4.11 -2.26
C ASP A 34 2.68 -3.12 -2.49
N LEU A 35 3.34 -3.16 -3.66
CA LEU A 35 4.36 -2.21 -4.07
C LEU A 35 3.80 -0.79 -4.10
N ALA A 36 2.64 -0.57 -4.71
CA ALA A 36 2.00 0.74 -4.76
C ALA A 36 1.68 1.28 -3.35
N LEU A 37 1.12 0.44 -2.48
CA LEU A 37 0.83 0.80 -1.08
C LEU A 37 2.12 1.08 -0.29
N ASN A 38 3.20 0.33 -0.54
CA ASN A 38 4.50 0.53 0.07
C ASN A 38 5.13 1.86 -0.37
N LEU A 39 5.13 2.17 -1.67
CA LEU A 39 5.60 3.46 -2.18
C LEU A 39 4.81 4.63 -1.58
N TYR A 40 3.48 4.51 -1.54
CA TYR A 40 2.64 5.53 -0.93
C TYR A 40 2.91 5.67 0.58
N THR A 41 3.20 4.58 1.28
CA THR A 41 3.63 4.61 2.70
C THR A 41 4.88 5.47 2.89
N TRP A 42 5.89 5.33 2.03
CA TRP A 42 7.10 6.17 2.10
C TRP A 42 6.82 7.63 1.81
N VAL A 43 5.99 7.94 0.81
CA VAL A 43 5.56 9.32 0.52
C VAL A 43 4.82 9.92 1.70
N LEU A 44 3.95 9.14 2.34
CA LEU A 44 3.19 9.57 3.52
C LEU A 44 4.09 9.84 4.72
N ILE A 45 5.08 8.98 4.96
CA ILE A 45 6.10 9.19 6.00
C ILE A 45 6.91 10.46 5.69
N ALA A 46 7.36 10.63 4.45
CA ALA A 46 8.07 11.84 4.03
C ALA A 46 7.23 13.10 4.23
N SER A 47 5.93 13.04 3.91
CA SER A 47 4.99 14.14 4.15
C SER A 47 4.81 14.45 5.64
N ALA A 48 4.72 13.44 6.51
CA ALA A 48 4.60 13.63 7.95
C ALA A 48 5.87 14.27 8.54
N ILE A 49 7.04 13.75 8.15
CA ILE A 49 8.34 14.32 8.55
C ILE A 49 8.46 15.76 8.05
N PHE A 50 8.14 16.02 6.78
CA PHE A 50 8.18 17.38 6.22
C PHE A 50 7.27 18.34 7.00
N SER A 51 6.05 17.90 7.34
CA SER A 51 5.11 18.68 8.15
C SER A 51 5.69 19.03 9.52
N TRP A 52 6.37 18.09 10.20
CA TRP A 52 7.00 18.36 11.50
C TRP A 52 8.23 19.27 11.36
N LEU A 53 9.06 19.05 10.34
CA LEU A 53 10.20 19.92 10.08
C LEU A 53 9.76 21.37 9.85
N TYR A 54 8.64 21.56 9.14
CA TYR A 54 8.06 22.89 8.93
C TYR A 54 7.45 23.45 10.23
N ALA A 55 6.64 22.67 10.94
CA ALA A 55 5.97 23.10 12.18
C ALA A 55 6.95 23.49 13.30
N PHE A 56 8.09 22.80 13.40
CA PHE A 56 9.14 23.10 14.38
C PHE A 56 10.18 24.10 13.88
N ASN A 57 9.93 24.79 12.75
CA ASN A 57 10.84 25.77 12.15
C ASN A 57 12.25 25.22 11.83
N VAL A 58 12.38 23.91 11.60
CA VAL A 58 13.64 23.27 11.21
C VAL A 58 13.99 23.60 9.76
N ILE A 59 12.96 23.69 8.90
CA ILE A 59 13.10 24.07 7.48
C ILE A 59 12.28 25.31 7.20
N ASN A 60 12.78 26.17 6.30
CA ASN A 60 12.11 27.39 5.88
C ASN A 60 11.56 27.23 4.45
N SER A 61 10.29 27.59 4.25
CA SER A 61 9.62 27.57 2.95
C SER A 61 10.02 28.73 2.02
N SER A 62 10.87 29.65 2.46
CA SER A 62 11.42 30.71 1.62
C SER A 62 12.29 30.18 0.47
N ASN A 63 12.84 28.97 0.63
CA ASN A 63 13.56 28.29 -0.45
C ASN A 63 12.56 27.61 -1.41
N GLN A 64 12.65 27.95 -2.69
CA GLN A 64 11.76 27.42 -3.74
C GLN A 64 11.80 25.89 -3.86
N PHE A 65 12.96 25.27 -3.63
CA PHE A 65 13.09 23.81 -3.65
C PHE A 65 12.29 23.16 -2.50
N VAL A 66 12.47 23.67 -1.27
CA VAL A 66 11.75 23.18 -0.09
C VAL A 66 10.25 23.33 -0.28
N ASN A 67 9.80 24.49 -0.76
CA ASN A 67 8.39 24.74 -1.05
C ASN A 67 7.83 23.78 -2.11
N SER A 68 8.58 23.53 -3.18
CA SER A 68 8.16 22.60 -4.25
C SER A 68 8.00 21.16 -3.74
N VAL A 69 8.93 20.69 -2.92
CA VAL A 69 8.85 19.36 -2.29
C VAL A 69 7.64 19.28 -1.36
N GLY A 70 7.43 20.30 -0.52
CA GLY A 70 6.27 20.36 0.38
C GLY A 70 4.94 20.34 -0.36
N MET A 71 4.81 21.12 -1.44
CA MET A 71 3.60 21.13 -2.28
C MET A 71 3.36 19.78 -2.94
N PHE A 72 4.40 19.11 -3.44
CA PHE A 72 4.27 17.77 -4.01
C PHE A 72 3.76 16.76 -2.97
N LEU A 73 4.39 16.70 -1.79
CA LEU A 73 3.99 15.80 -0.71
C LEU A 73 2.56 16.07 -0.25
N TYR A 74 2.19 17.34 -0.09
CA TYR A 74 0.83 17.74 0.23
C TYR A 74 -0.16 17.28 -0.84
N ASN A 75 0.07 17.61 -2.11
CA ASN A 75 -0.86 17.28 -3.19
C ASN A 75 -1.07 15.77 -3.38
N VAL A 76 -0.02 14.97 -3.20
CA VAL A 76 -0.12 13.51 -3.32
C VAL A 76 -0.87 12.89 -2.14
N THR A 77 -0.70 13.42 -0.94
CA THR A 77 -1.28 12.82 0.28
C THR A 77 -2.65 13.39 0.66
N GLU A 78 -2.97 14.61 0.23
CA GLU A 78 -4.20 15.32 0.61
C GLU A 78 -5.50 14.59 0.28
N PRO A 79 -5.67 13.93 -0.88
CA PRO A 79 -6.92 13.24 -1.19
C PRO A 79 -7.33 12.19 -0.15
N LEU A 80 -6.35 11.52 0.48
CA LEU A 80 -6.58 10.51 1.52
C LEU A 80 -6.48 11.07 2.94
N LEU A 81 -5.68 12.11 3.17
CA LEU A 81 -5.57 12.76 4.48
C LEU A 81 -6.76 13.67 4.81
N ARG A 82 -7.31 14.37 3.81
CA ARG A 82 -8.40 15.34 4.02
C ARG A 82 -9.66 14.73 4.64
N PRO A 83 -10.15 13.55 4.21
CA PRO A 83 -11.28 12.90 4.86
C PRO A 83 -11.00 12.55 6.33
N ILE A 84 -9.78 12.11 6.64
CA ILE A 84 -9.37 11.74 7.99
C ILE A 84 -9.34 12.97 8.90
N ARG A 85 -8.73 14.07 8.45
CA ARG A 85 -8.70 15.35 9.18
C ARG A 85 -10.07 15.92 9.49
N ARG A 86 -11.08 15.65 8.65
CA ARG A 86 -12.47 16.09 8.88
C ARG A 86 -13.15 15.36 10.03
N VAL A 87 -12.70 14.16 10.37
CA VAL A 87 -13.29 13.32 11.42
C VAL A 87 -12.55 13.50 12.74
N LEU A 88 -11.25 13.79 12.69
CA LEU A 88 -10.43 13.95 13.88
C LEU A 88 -10.72 15.27 14.62
N PRO A 89 -10.71 15.27 15.97
CA PRO A 89 -10.74 16.50 16.75
C PRO A 89 -9.44 17.30 16.53
N ASN A 90 -9.50 18.61 16.75
CA ASN A 90 -8.31 19.46 16.65
C ASN A 90 -7.33 19.17 17.80
N LEU A 91 -6.18 18.57 17.51
CA LEU A 91 -5.18 18.15 18.49
C LEU A 91 -4.06 19.19 18.72
N GLY A 92 -4.40 20.48 18.77
CA GLY A 92 -3.43 21.51 19.13
C GLY A 92 -2.35 21.75 18.06
N GLY A 93 -2.72 21.64 16.78
CA GLY A 93 -1.85 22.00 15.65
C GLY A 93 -0.92 20.90 15.14
N ILE A 94 -0.88 19.74 15.80
CA ILE A 94 -0.16 18.56 15.29
C ILE A 94 -1.12 17.68 14.48
N ASP A 95 -0.80 17.45 13.22
CA ASP A 95 -1.58 16.57 12.36
C ASP A 95 -1.20 15.10 12.60
N ILE A 96 -2.09 14.36 13.28
CA ILE A 96 -1.94 12.91 13.48
C ILE A 96 -2.52 12.07 12.33
N SER A 97 -3.17 12.70 11.35
CA SER A 97 -3.84 12.01 10.25
C SER A 97 -2.91 11.09 9.44
N PRO A 98 -1.62 11.43 9.22
CA PRO A 98 -0.69 10.50 8.59
C PRO A 98 -0.53 9.19 9.35
N ILE A 99 -0.52 9.21 10.69
CA ILE A 99 -0.42 8.00 11.51
C ILE A 99 -1.67 7.14 11.33
N ILE A 100 -2.85 7.76 11.36
CA ILE A 100 -4.11 7.04 11.14
C ILE A 100 -4.16 6.42 9.74
N LEU A 101 -3.72 7.15 8.71
CA LEU A 101 -3.67 6.61 7.36
C LEU A 101 -2.65 5.47 7.22
N LEU A 102 -1.49 5.55 7.90
CA LEU A 102 -0.53 4.45 7.96
C LEU A 102 -1.14 3.18 8.56
N LEU A 103 -1.89 3.31 9.66
CA LEU A 103 -2.59 2.18 10.28
C LEU A 103 -3.61 1.55 9.33
N ILE A 104 -4.37 2.36 8.60
CA ILE A 104 -5.32 1.88 7.59
C ILE A 104 -4.59 1.12 6.47
N ILE A 105 -3.48 1.65 5.97
CA ILE A 105 -2.69 0.98 4.92
C ILE A 105 -2.13 -0.35 5.43
N PHE A 106 -1.56 -0.39 6.64
CA PHE A 106 -1.06 -1.64 7.21
C PHE A 106 -2.17 -2.67 7.41
N PHE A 107 -3.35 -2.23 7.86
CA PHE A 107 -4.51 -3.11 7.98
C PHE A 107 -4.92 -3.67 6.61
N VAL A 108 -5.02 -2.83 5.58
CA VAL A 108 -5.37 -3.26 4.21
C VAL A 108 -4.34 -4.24 3.65
N ARG A 109 -3.03 -3.97 3.80
CA ARG A 109 -1.97 -4.89 3.37
C ARG A 109 -2.04 -6.23 4.11
N SER A 110 -2.26 -6.20 5.42
CA SER A 110 -2.41 -7.41 6.23
C SER A 110 -3.63 -8.24 5.81
N LEU A 111 -4.78 -7.58 5.63
CA LEU A 111 -6.01 -8.24 5.18
C LEU A 111 -5.83 -8.85 3.78
N MET A 112 -5.17 -8.12 2.88
CA MET A 112 -4.86 -8.59 1.53
C MET A 112 -4.00 -9.86 1.54
N TRP A 113 -2.88 -9.88 2.27
CA TRP A 113 -1.95 -11.02 2.27
C TRP A 113 -2.38 -12.20 3.15
N ASN A 114 -2.97 -11.93 4.31
CA ASN A 114 -3.27 -12.97 5.29
C ASN A 114 -4.68 -13.54 5.13
N SER A 115 -5.61 -12.79 4.54
CA SER A 115 -7.01 -13.20 4.43
C SER A 115 -7.47 -13.38 2.99
N ILE A 116 -7.17 -12.44 2.08
CA ILE A 116 -7.68 -12.54 0.70
C ILE A 116 -6.80 -13.48 -0.14
N PHE A 117 -5.48 -13.31 -0.12
CA PHE A 117 -4.56 -14.07 -0.96
C PHE A 117 -4.74 -15.60 -0.84
N PRO A 118 -4.80 -16.20 0.36
CA PRO A 118 -4.99 -17.65 0.51
C PRO A 118 -6.36 -18.18 0.06
N LEU A 119 -7.34 -17.30 -0.18
CA LEU A 119 -8.66 -17.68 -0.67
C LEU A 119 -8.75 -17.71 -2.20
N VAL A 120 -7.81 -17.04 -2.89
CA VAL A 120 -7.87 -16.81 -4.33
C VAL A 120 -6.66 -17.35 -5.10
N ALA A 121 -5.57 -17.66 -4.39
CA ALA A 121 -4.39 -18.34 -4.90
C ALA A 121 -4.35 -19.76 -4.33
#